data_AF-A0A537P2N8-F1
#
_entry.id   AF-A0A537P2N8-F1
#
_cell.length_a   1.000
_cell.length_b   1.000
_cell.length_c   1.000
_cell.angle_alpha   90.00
_cell.angle_beta   90.00
_cell.angle_gamma   90.00
#
_symmetry.space_group_name_H-M   'P 1'
#
loop_
_entity.id
_entity.type
_entity.pdbx_description
1 polymer ?
#
loop_
_entity_poly.entity_id
_entity_poly.type
_entity_poly.pdbx_seq_one_letter_code
_entity_poly.pdbx_strand_id
1 'polypeptide(L)'
;MVRAVLDQIDRHNSIVNAYCWVDRDAALRGASDSEARWMAGAPRGLIDGVPVGVKDNVLVAGMPARFGSKLTSDALVSHDAPAVARLREQGAIIIGKTTMPEFGWKAVTDSPLTGVTRNPWDTRKTPGGSSGGAVAAVVLGMGNIHLGTDGGGSIRIPAAFAGSYGIKPTRARVPAWPA
;
A
#
# COMPACT_ATOMS: atom_id res chain seq x y z
N MET A 1 -8.23 15.63 2.90
CA MET A 1 -7.45 14.44 3.32
C MET A 1 -6.52 13.93 2.21
N VAL A 2 -7.03 13.50 1.05
CA VAL A 2 -6.21 12.89 -0.02
C VAL A 2 -5.06 13.78 -0.51
N ARG A 3 -5.29 15.08 -0.72
CA ARG A 3 -4.21 16.03 -1.09
C ARG A 3 -3.07 16.03 -0.07
N ALA A 4 -3.39 16.11 1.22
CA ALA A 4 -2.38 16.07 2.28
C ALA A 4 -1.56 14.76 2.28
N VAL A 5 -2.19 13.62 1.97
CA VAL A 5 -1.49 12.33 1.80
C VAL A 5 -0.53 12.37 0.60
N LEU A 6 -0.98 12.92 -0.54
CA LEU A 6 -0.14 13.07 -1.73
C LEU A 6 1.04 14.03 -1.48
N ASP A 7 0.84 15.08 -0.69
CA ASP A 7 1.89 16.02 -0.28
C ASP A 7 2.92 15.34 0.64
N GLN A 8 2.49 14.42 1.53
CA GLN A 8 3.42 13.60 2.32
C GLN A 8 4.24 12.68 1.43
N ILE A 9 3.62 12.08 0.40
CA ILE A 9 4.33 11.27 -0.60
C ILE A 9 5.40 12.10 -1.31
N ASP A 10 5.07 13.32 -1.75
CA ASP A 10 6.05 14.21 -2.41
C ASP A 10 7.20 14.58 -1.48
N ARG A 11 6.90 14.85 -0.21
CA ARG A 11 7.91 15.26 0.77
C ARG A 11 8.88 14.14 1.13
N HIS A 12 8.39 12.90 1.25
CA HIS A 12 9.14 11.84 1.92
C HIS A 12 9.53 10.67 1.03
N ASN A 13 8.83 10.40 -0.07
CA ASN A 13 9.05 9.17 -0.81
C ASN A 13 10.44 9.10 -1.48
N SER A 14 11.01 10.23 -1.88
CA SER A 14 12.39 10.30 -2.40
C SER A 14 13.45 9.94 -1.35
N ILE A 15 13.11 10.08 -0.05
CA ILE A 15 14.00 9.77 1.07
C ILE A 15 13.84 8.31 1.49
N VAL A 16 12.59 7.84 1.68
CA VAL A 16 12.33 6.51 2.26
C VAL A 16 11.97 5.43 1.26
N ASN A 17 11.61 5.78 0.03
CA ASN A 17 11.28 4.86 -1.05
C ASN A 17 10.20 3.84 -0.65
N ALA A 18 9.03 4.34 -0.23
CA ALA A 18 7.91 3.55 0.28
C ALA A 18 6.88 3.19 -0.79
N TYR A 19 6.77 4.02 -1.84
CA TYR A 19 5.88 3.84 -2.99
C TYR A 19 6.70 3.63 -4.26
N CYS A 20 6.32 2.61 -5.06
CA CYS A 20 6.86 2.37 -6.39
C CYS A 20 5.95 2.86 -7.52
N TRP A 21 4.68 3.14 -7.21
CA TRP A 21 3.70 3.65 -8.17
C TRP A 21 2.58 4.39 -7.43
N VAL A 22 2.12 5.53 -7.95
CA VAL A 22 1.08 6.37 -7.34
C VAL A 22 0.16 6.91 -8.44
N ASP A 23 -1.16 6.72 -8.31
CA ASP A 23 -2.16 7.31 -9.21
C ASP A 23 -2.71 8.60 -8.62
N ARG A 24 -2.02 9.71 -8.86
CA ARG A 24 -2.43 11.01 -8.31
C ARG A 24 -3.81 11.41 -8.82
N ASP A 25 -4.04 11.24 -10.12
CA ASP A 25 -5.28 11.69 -10.74
C ASP A 25 -6.47 10.84 -10.32
N ALA A 26 -6.32 9.51 -10.28
CA ALA A 26 -7.40 8.65 -9.77
C ALA A 26 -7.65 8.86 -8.27
N ALA A 27 -6.60 9.13 -7.47
CA ALA A 27 -6.78 9.43 -6.06
C ALA A 27 -7.59 10.72 -5.85
N LEU A 28 -7.28 11.78 -6.60
CA LEU A 28 -7.99 13.06 -6.52
C LEU A 28 -9.43 12.95 -7.03
N ARG A 29 -9.67 12.22 -8.13
CA ARG A 29 -11.04 11.93 -8.60
C ARG A 29 -11.83 11.16 -7.57
N GLY A 30 -11.26 10.10 -7.00
CA GLY A 30 -11.90 9.32 -5.95
C GLY A 30 -12.24 10.15 -4.71
N ALA A 31 -11.43 11.16 -4.39
CA ALA A 31 -11.69 12.11 -3.32
C ALA A 31 -12.94 12.96 -3.61
N SER A 32 -13.03 13.54 -4.82
CA SER A 32 -14.20 14.32 -5.25
C SER A 32 -15.47 13.47 -5.29
N ASP A 33 -15.39 12.23 -5.78
CA ASP A 33 -16.54 11.32 -5.80
C ASP A 33 -17.01 10.96 -4.39
N SER A 34 -16.07 10.78 -3.45
CA SER A 34 -16.39 10.51 -2.04
C SER A 34 -17.01 11.73 -1.35
N GLU A 35 -16.45 12.92 -1.57
CA GLU A 35 -16.99 14.18 -1.07
C GLU A 35 -18.44 14.39 -1.54
N ALA A 36 -18.73 14.15 -2.82
CA ALA A 36 -20.10 14.23 -3.34
C ALA A 36 -21.07 13.27 -2.63
N ARG A 37 -20.63 12.03 -2.36
CA ARG A 37 -21.44 11.05 -1.60
C ARG A 37 -21.71 11.50 -0.16
N TRP A 38 -20.69 12.02 0.52
CA TRP A 38 -20.82 12.55 1.87
C TRP A 38 -21.77 13.76 1.93
N MET A 39 -21.63 14.70 0.99
CA MET A 39 -22.52 15.87 0.90
C MET A 39 -23.98 15.50 0.60
N ALA A 40 -24.20 14.39 -0.10
CA ALA A 40 -25.53 13.84 -0.36
C ALA A 40 -26.08 12.97 0.80
N GLY A 41 -25.34 12.80 1.90
CA GLY A 41 -25.75 11.93 3.02
C GLY A 41 -25.75 10.43 2.68
N ALA A 42 -25.01 10.02 1.65
CA ALA A 42 -24.99 8.65 1.12
C ALA A 42 -23.56 8.08 1.01
N PRO A 43 -22.78 8.01 2.12
CA PRO A 43 -21.45 7.42 2.09
C PRO A 43 -21.51 5.95 1.67
N ARG A 44 -20.54 5.51 0.86
CA ARG A 44 -20.47 4.15 0.31
C ARG A 44 -20.21 3.08 1.38
N GLY A 45 -19.52 3.43 2.46
CA GLY A 45 -19.17 2.48 3.51
C GLY A 45 -18.34 3.10 4.64
N LEU A 46 -17.85 2.25 5.54
CA LEU A 46 -17.18 2.67 6.78
C LEU A 46 -15.86 3.43 6.55
N ILE A 47 -15.28 3.29 5.37
CA ILE A 47 -13.99 3.90 5.00
C ILE A 47 -14.11 4.69 3.70
N ASP A 48 -15.32 5.22 3.39
CA ASP A 48 -15.53 6.01 2.18
C ASP A 48 -14.66 7.27 2.19
N GLY A 49 -13.77 7.38 1.21
CA GLY A 49 -12.83 8.48 1.05
C GLY A 49 -11.47 8.27 1.71
N VAL A 50 -11.24 7.13 2.38
CA VAL A 50 -9.98 6.84 3.08
C VAL A 50 -8.88 6.43 2.07
N PRO A 51 -7.73 7.12 2.02
CA PRO A 51 -6.56 6.76 1.22
C PRO A 51 -5.90 5.46 1.67
N VAL A 52 -5.70 4.53 0.73
CA VAL A 52 -5.11 3.22 0.98
C VAL A 52 -3.95 2.93 0.03
N GLY A 53 -2.78 2.60 0.59
CA GLY A 53 -1.67 2.02 -0.18
C GLY A 53 -1.74 0.50 -0.20
N VAL A 54 -1.35 -0.11 -1.32
CA VAL A 54 -1.43 -1.57 -1.50
C VAL A 54 -0.07 -2.13 -1.86
N LYS A 55 0.41 -3.15 -1.16
CA LYS A 55 1.69 -3.79 -1.47
C LYS A 55 1.74 -4.29 -2.91
N ASP A 56 2.90 -4.13 -3.55
CA ASP A 56 3.07 -4.36 -4.98
C ASP A 56 2.64 -5.75 -5.49
N ASN A 57 2.77 -6.80 -4.68
CA ASN A 57 2.33 -8.16 -5.00
C ASN A 57 0.82 -8.43 -4.85
N VAL A 58 0.03 -7.42 -4.48
CA VAL A 58 -1.44 -7.52 -4.44
C VAL A 58 -2.00 -6.84 -5.68
N LEU A 59 -2.86 -7.56 -6.41
CA LEU A 59 -3.42 -7.06 -7.67
C LEU A 59 -4.39 -5.90 -7.42
N VAL A 60 -4.23 -4.85 -8.21
CA VAL A 60 -5.14 -3.69 -8.25
C VAL A 60 -5.40 -3.38 -9.71
N ALA A 61 -6.66 -3.48 -10.14
CA ALA A 61 -7.05 -3.18 -11.51
C ALA A 61 -6.59 -1.76 -11.91
N GLY A 62 -5.97 -1.64 -13.08
CA GLY A 62 -5.39 -0.39 -13.58
C GLY A 62 -4.03 -0.02 -12.99
N MET A 63 -3.40 -0.88 -12.19
CA MET A 63 -2.04 -0.67 -11.66
C MET A 63 -1.12 -1.84 -12.04
N PRO A 64 0.20 -1.63 -12.10
CA PRO A 64 1.13 -2.74 -12.26
C PRO A 64 1.20 -3.59 -10.99
N ALA A 65 1.61 -4.84 -11.15
CA ALA A 65 1.95 -5.74 -10.05
C ALA A 65 3.34 -6.32 -10.30
N ARG A 66 4.38 -5.66 -9.78
CA ARG A 66 5.77 -5.98 -10.15
C ARG A 66 6.47 -6.94 -9.20
N PHE A 67 5.89 -7.19 -8.02
CA PHE A 67 6.46 -8.04 -6.97
C PHE A 67 7.89 -7.62 -6.58
N GLY A 68 8.24 -6.34 -6.72
CA GLY A 68 9.62 -5.86 -6.53
C GLY A 68 10.67 -6.49 -7.47
N SER A 69 10.26 -7.13 -8.57
CA SER A 69 11.17 -7.84 -9.47
C SER A 69 11.24 -7.17 -10.84
N LYS A 70 12.42 -7.25 -11.48
CA LYS A 70 12.56 -6.90 -12.91
C LYS A 70 12.03 -8.00 -13.85
N LEU A 71 11.74 -9.19 -13.32
CA LEU A 71 11.28 -10.35 -14.09
C LEU A 71 9.77 -10.35 -14.36
N THR A 72 9.04 -9.40 -13.78
CA THR A 72 7.60 -9.26 -13.96
C THR A 72 7.29 -8.17 -15.00
N SER A 73 6.18 -8.36 -15.72
CA SER A 73 5.66 -7.37 -16.67
C SER A 73 5.28 -6.07 -15.97
N ASP A 74 5.47 -4.94 -16.65
CA ASP A 74 5.00 -3.62 -16.24
C ASP A 74 3.57 -3.31 -16.70
N ALA A 75 2.94 -4.24 -17.42
CA ALA A 75 1.55 -4.12 -17.83
C ALA A 75 0.60 -3.95 -16.63
N LEU A 76 -0.43 -3.13 -16.83
CA LEU A 76 -1.49 -2.94 -15.86
C LEU A 76 -2.35 -4.19 -15.77
N VAL A 77 -2.71 -4.59 -14.55
CA VAL A 77 -3.60 -5.74 -14.36
C VAL A 77 -5.06 -5.33 -14.54
N SER A 78 -5.90 -6.25 -14.99
CA SER A 78 -7.32 -5.99 -15.31
C SER A 78 -8.29 -6.28 -14.15
N HIS A 79 -7.80 -6.88 -13.06
CA HIS A 79 -8.65 -7.30 -11.94
C HIS A 79 -8.04 -6.92 -10.59
N ASP A 80 -8.90 -6.59 -9.65
CA ASP A 80 -8.53 -6.42 -8.24
C ASP A 80 -8.37 -7.80 -7.57
N ALA A 81 -7.41 -7.90 -6.65
CA ALA A 81 -7.43 -8.98 -5.68
C ALA A 81 -8.67 -8.85 -4.77
N PRO A 82 -9.20 -9.94 -4.18
CA PRO A 82 -10.41 -9.89 -3.37
C PRO A 82 -10.39 -8.85 -2.25
N ALA A 83 -9.25 -8.71 -1.54
CA ALA A 83 -9.09 -7.71 -0.49
C ALA A 83 -9.20 -6.27 -1.02
N VAL A 84 -8.70 -6.00 -2.23
CA VAL A 84 -8.78 -4.68 -2.88
C VAL A 84 -10.22 -4.41 -3.34
N ALA A 85 -10.90 -5.39 -3.90
CA ALA A 85 -12.32 -5.27 -4.26
C ALA A 85 -13.17 -4.90 -3.03
N ARG A 86 -12.97 -5.57 -1.88
CA ARG A 86 -13.67 -5.24 -0.62
C ARG A 86 -13.38 -3.83 -0.11
N LEU A 87 -12.14 -3.34 -0.27
CA LEU A 87 -11.82 -1.95 0.06
C LEU A 87 -12.60 -0.97 -0.82
N ARG A 88 -12.67 -1.22 -2.14
CA ARG A 88 -13.43 -0.37 -3.08
C ARG A 88 -14.93 -0.39 -2.84
N GLU A 89 -15.48 -1.55 -2.49
CA GLU A 89 -16.89 -1.70 -2.09
C GLU A 89 -17.22 -0.81 -0.87
N GLN A 90 -16.26 -0.54 0.00
CA GLN A 90 -16.40 0.36 1.16
C GLN A 90 -16.01 1.82 0.85
N GLY A 91 -15.72 2.16 -0.40
CA GLY A 91 -15.37 3.51 -0.84
C GLY A 91 -13.93 3.94 -0.54
N ALA A 92 -13.03 3.01 -0.22
CA ALA A 92 -11.62 3.33 -0.06
C ALA A 92 -11.02 3.85 -1.37
N ILE A 93 -10.09 4.80 -1.25
CA ILE A 93 -9.36 5.37 -2.39
C ILE A 93 -8.00 4.69 -2.45
N ILE A 94 -7.80 3.79 -3.42
CA ILE A 94 -6.50 3.14 -3.62
C ILE A 94 -5.56 4.12 -4.31
N ILE A 95 -4.54 4.59 -3.61
CA ILE A 95 -3.66 5.67 -4.10
C ILE A 95 -2.40 5.18 -4.81
N GLY A 96 -1.98 3.94 -4.58
CA GLY A 96 -0.78 3.43 -5.23
C GLY A 96 -0.24 2.10 -4.68
N LYS A 97 0.89 1.69 -5.26
CA LYS A 97 1.61 0.46 -4.92
C LYS A 97 2.80 0.74 -4.01
N THR A 98 2.86 0.05 -2.87
CA THR A 98 3.98 0.17 -1.92
C THR A 98 5.08 -0.83 -2.19
N THR A 99 6.32 -0.42 -1.94
CA THR A 99 7.53 -1.20 -2.16
C THR A 99 7.58 -2.43 -1.25
N MET A 100 8.28 -3.45 -1.75
CA MET A 100 8.50 -4.73 -1.10
C MET A 100 9.84 -5.31 -1.59
N PRO A 101 10.47 -6.23 -0.86
CA PRO A 101 11.54 -7.01 -1.44
C PRO A 101 11.01 -7.89 -2.56
N GLU A 102 11.91 -8.26 -3.47
CA GLU A 102 11.61 -9.14 -4.60
C GLU A 102 10.82 -10.37 -4.13
N PHE A 103 9.68 -10.68 -4.75
CA PHE A 103 8.74 -11.76 -4.43
C PHE A 103 8.33 -11.93 -2.96
N GLY A 104 8.62 -10.94 -2.10
CA GLY A 104 8.29 -10.99 -0.68
C GLY A 104 9.13 -11.97 0.14
N TRP A 105 10.26 -12.48 -0.38
CA TRP A 105 10.97 -13.63 0.18
C TRP A 105 11.86 -13.33 1.41
N LYS A 106 12.06 -12.05 1.78
CA LYS A 106 12.94 -11.64 2.89
C LYS A 106 12.28 -10.65 3.87
N ALA A 107 12.81 -10.62 5.09
CA ALA A 107 12.36 -9.78 6.20
C ALA A 107 12.96 -8.36 6.22
N VAL A 108 13.50 -7.92 5.08
CA VAL A 108 14.00 -6.56 4.81
C VAL A 108 13.40 -6.07 3.50
N THR A 109 13.28 -4.76 3.31
CA THR A 109 12.60 -4.20 2.13
C THR A 109 13.60 -3.57 1.18
N ASP A 110 14.20 -4.40 0.34
CA ASP A 110 15.07 -3.99 -0.76
C ASP A 110 14.86 -4.92 -1.97
N SER A 111 14.82 -4.35 -3.17
CA SER A 111 14.53 -5.10 -4.38
C SER A 111 15.36 -4.61 -5.56
N PRO A 112 15.68 -5.46 -6.56
CA PRO A 112 16.39 -5.02 -7.77
C PRO A 112 15.62 -3.97 -8.55
N LEU A 113 14.28 -3.99 -8.49
CA LEU A 113 13.42 -3.06 -9.23
C LEU A 113 13.38 -1.67 -8.59
N THR A 114 13.20 -1.61 -7.28
CA THR A 114 12.87 -0.37 -6.56
C THR A 114 14.00 0.13 -5.67
N GLY A 115 15.05 -0.65 -5.45
CA GLY A 115 16.09 -0.34 -4.46
C GLY A 115 15.61 -0.55 -3.02
N VAL A 116 16.26 0.13 -2.07
CA VAL A 116 16.05 -0.03 -0.63
C VAL A 116 14.95 0.91 -0.12
N THR A 117 13.99 0.38 0.63
CA THR A 117 13.10 1.17 1.47
C THR A 117 13.75 1.38 2.83
N ARG A 118 13.68 2.61 3.33
CA ARG A 118 14.36 3.03 4.57
C ARG A 118 13.38 3.18 5.73
N ASN A 119 13.86 2.95 6.95
CA ASN A 119 13.06 3.14 8.14
C ASN A 119 12.77 4.64 8.36
N PRO A 120 11.51 5.04 8.61
CA PRO A 120 11.15 6.45 8.83
C PRO A 120 11.77 7.06 10.08
N TRP A 121 12.14 6.26 11.09
CA TRP A 121 12.78 6.75 12.33
C TRP A 121 14.30 6.90 12.21
N ASP A 122 14.94 6.12 11.34
CA ASP A 122 16.37 6.21 11.04
C ASP A 122 16.64 5.66 9.64
N THR A 123 16.93 6.55 8.69
CA THR A 123 17.07 6.20 7.26
C THR A 123 18.28 5.30 6.96
N ARG A 124 19.16 5.04 7.94
CA ARG A 124 20.26 4.07 7.83
C ARG A 124 19.80 2.63 8.15
N LYS A 125 18.60 2.45 8.68
CA LYS A 125 18.04 1.15 9.09
C LYS A 125 16.96 0.66 8.14
N THR A 126 16.70 -0.65 8.19
CA THR A 126 15.56 -1.29 7.51
C THR A 126 14.24 -0.99 8.24
N PRO A 127 13.13 -0.77 7.51
CA PRO A 127 11.80 -0.77 8.12
C PRO A 127 11.30 -2.19 8.42
N GLY A 128 12.11 -3.23 8.20
CA GLY A 128 11.67 -4.63 8.20
C GLY A 128 11.08 -5.03 6.85
N GLY A 129 10.42 -6.18 6.77
CA GLY A 129 9.86 -6.69 5.53
C GLY A 129 9.02 -7.96 5.70
N SER A 130 8.32 -8.41 4.67
CA SER A 130 8.37 -7.90 3.30
C SER A 130 7.39 -6.76 2.98
N SER A 131 6.60 -6.26 3.94
CA SER A 131 5.67 -5.13 3.71
C SER A 131 6.23 -3.80 4.24
N GLY A 132 7.55 -3.59 4.14
CA GLY A 132 8.20 -2.40 4.72
C GLY A 132 7.81 -1.09 4.04
N GLY A 133 7.52 -1.07 2.74
CA GLY A 133 7.00 0.13 2.07
C GLY A 133 5.66 0.58 2.65
N ALA A 134 4.75 -0.36 2.88
CA ALA A 134 3.47 -0.08 3.54
C ALA A 134 3.63 0.52 4.93
N VAL A 135 4.57 0.00 5.73
CA VAL A 135 4.79 0.50 7.09
C VAL A 135 5.52 1.85 7.10
N ALA A 136 6.55 2.02 6.27
CA ALA A 136 7.21 3.32 6.14
C ALA A 136 6.20 4.41 5.69
N ALA A 137 5.27 4.05 4.81
CA ALA A 137 4.22 4.93 4.35
C ALA A 137 3.23 5.33 5.45
N VAL A 138 2.69 4.38 6.22
CA VAL A 138 1.71 4.71 7.26
C VAL A 138 2.29 5.59 8.37
N VAL A 139 3.56 5.34 8.76
CA VAL A 139 4.25 6.09 9.82
C VAL A 139 4.47 7.55 9.41
N LEU A 140 4.68 7.83 8.12
CA LEU A 140 4.89 9.18 7.59
C LEU A 140 3.59 9.83 7.09
N GLY A 141 2.43 9.22 7.33
CA GLY A 141 1.14 9.76 6.87
C GLY A 141 0.99 9.78 5.36
N MET A 142 1.73 8.93 4.64
CA MET A 142 1.64 8.73 3.18
C MET A 142 0.47 7.79 2.80
N GLY A 143 -0.57 7.74 3.62
CA GLY A 143 -1.71 6.87 3.54
C GLY A 143 -2.26 6.59 4.94
N ASN A 144 -3.55 6.28 5.04
CA ASN A 144 -4.21 6.09 6.34
C ASN A 144 -4.22 4.62 6.75
N ILE A 145 -4.42 3.74 5.78
CA ILE A 145 -4.41 2.28 5.95
C ILE A 145 -3.58 1.71 4.81
N HIS A 146 -2.84 0.63 5.06
CA HIS A 146 -2.10 -0.05 4.01
C HIS A 146 -2.35 -1.55 4.03
N LEU A 147 -2.51 -2.13 2.85
CA LEU A 147 -2.67 -3.56 2.67
C LEU A 147 -1.30 -4.20 2.42
N GLY A 148 -0.89 -5.09 3.33
CA GLY A 148 0.32 -5.90 3.22
C GLY A 148 0.03 -7.39 3.07
N THR A 149 1.09 -8.21 3.02
CA THR A 149 0.99 -9.67 3.07
C THR A 149 1.90 -10.22 4.16
N ASP A 150 1.50 -11.30 4.82
CA ASP A 150 2.24 -11.91 5.95
C ASP A 150 2.17 -13.44 5.89
N GLY A 151 3.22 -14.05 5.31
CA GLY A 151 3.43 -15.49 5.33
C GLY A 151 4.27 -15.95 6.54
N GLY A 152 5.38 -15.25 6.82
CA GLY A 152 6.31 -15.58 7.90
C GLY A 152 6.53 -14.46 8.92
N GLY A 153 5.68 -13.42 8.93
CA GLY A 153 5.86 -12.20 9.73
C GLY A 153 5.83 -10.92 8.92
N SER A 154 5.55 -10.98 7.62
CA SER A 154 5.80 -9.85 6.71
C SER A 154 4.89 -8.63 6.87
N ILE A 155 3.88 -8.66 7.74
CA ILE A 155 3.17 -7.47 8.26
C ILE A 155 3.70 -7.13 9.65
N ARG A 156 3.82 -8.15 10.53
CA ARG A 156 4.17 -7.96 11.95
C ARG A 156 5.62 -7.50 12.18
N ILE A 157 6.58 -8.02 11.42
CA ILE A 157 8.00 -7.65 11.47
C ILE A 157 8.18 -6.16 11.15
N PRO A 158 7.73 -5.64 10.00
CA PRO A 158 7.92 -4.22 9.71
C PRO A 158 7.14 -3.32 10.66
N ALA A 159 5.94 -3.73 11.09
CA ALA A 159 5.17 -3.01 12.11
C ALA A 159 5.93 -2.85 13.43
N ALA A 160 6.63 -3.91 13.88
CA ALA A 160 7.49 -3.85 15.06
C ALA A 160 8.74 -2.98 14.85
N PHE A 161 9.36 -3.05 13.67
CA PHE A 161 10.63 -2.35 13.38
C PHE A 161 10.46 -0.84 13.19
N ALA A 162 9.33 -0.42 12.65
CA ALA A 162 9.06 0.98 12.34
C ALA A 162 7.90 1.57 13.17
N GLY A 163 7.41 0.85 14.20
CA GLY A 163 6.49 1.41 15.19
C GLY A 163 5.11 1.73 14.65
N SER A 164 4.41 0.73 14.09
CA SER A 164 3.02 0.86 13.66
C SER A 164 2.16 -0.30 14.16
N TYR A 165 0.83 -0.17 14.04
CA TYR A 165 -0.06 -1.31 14.19
C TYR A 165 -0.03 -2.17 12.91
N GLY A 166 -0.01 -3.49 13.09
CA GLY A 166 -0.04 -4.45 11.99
C GLY A 166 -0.73 -5.74 12.42
N ILE A 167 -1.79 -6.13 11.70
CA ILE A 167 -2.57 -7.35 11.99
C ILE A 167 -2.40 -8.37 10.86
N LYS A 168 -1.98 -9.58 11.22
CA LYS A 168 -2.15 -10.76 10.37
C LYS A 168 -3.37 -11.54 10.88
N PRO A 169 -4.49 -11.55 10.15
CA PRO A 169 -5.68 -12.27 10.60
C PRO A 169 -5.43 -13.79 10.65
N THR A 170 -6.39 -14.53 11.21
CA THR A 170 -6.40 -16.00 11.11
C THR A 170 -6.25 -16.43 9.65
N ARG A 171 -5.48 -17.50 9.40
CA ARG A 171 -5.23 -18.01 8.05
C ARG A 171 -6.56 -18.20 7.31
N ALA A 172 -6.58 -17.83 6.03
CA ALA A 172 -7.76 -17.88 5.14
C ALA A 172 -8.95 -16.97 5.52
N ARG A 173 -8.85 -16.13 6.57
CA ARG A 173 -9.87 -15.13 6.87
C ARG A 173 -9.99 -14.06 5.79
N VAL A 174 -8.86 -13.69 5.19
CA VAL A 174 -8.80 -12.81 4.01
C VAL A 174 -8.39 -13.70 2.83
N PRO A 175 -9.18 -13.75 1.74
CA PRO A 175 -8.85 -14.57 0.57
C PRO A 175 -7.53 -14.12 -0.07
N ALA A 176 -6.66 -15.07 -0.37
CA ALA A 176 -5.44 -14.85 -1.15
C ALA A 176 -5.71 -15.30 -2.59
N TRP A 177 -5.71 -14.35 -3.52
CA TRP A 177 -5.79 -14.60 -4.97
C TRP A 177 -5.06 -13.49 -5.73
N PRO A 178 -4.31 -13.83 -6.81
CA PRO A 178 -3.95 -15.18 -7.24
C PRO A 178 -3.07 -15.88 -6.19
N ALA A 179 -3.09 -17.22 -6.20
CA ALA A 179 -2.35 -18.05 -5.23
C ALA A 179 -0.84 -18.00 -5.46
#